data_AF-Q08UU4-F1
#
_entry.id   AF-Q08UU4-F1
#
_cell.length_a   1.000
_cell.length_b   1.000
_cell.length_c   1.000
_cell.angle_alpha   90.00
_cell.angle_beta   90.00
_cell.angle_gamma   90.00
#
_symmetry.space_group_name_H-M   'P 1'
#
loop_
_entity.id
_entity.type
_entity.pdbx_description
1 polymer ?
#
loop_
_entity_poly.entity_id
_entity_poly.type
_entity_poly.pdbx_seq_one_letter_code
_entity_poly.pdbx_strand_id
1 'polypeptide(L)'
;MTGANEHGWTVTLESAHASMGPVRFFEGRVLLSRRWRDFDWYTLVGGTASAHPGHYVPGDALAEVLTTGTVDLMAPAPTVLGEANAVTGDYGSLELTLPVATGTSDAQGLLNGHAVRVRGEAIHTDGRKVRFDGQADLPKPIEGIRFERELGTEAGRARITVDLAKWLGRIDFSTVGSPDTDTVQTFPAASQAQNALVRGVEDTSAYVVTWVEGGAP
;
A
#
# COMPACT_ATOMS: atom_id res chain seq x y z
N MET A 1 13.80 -8.34 -1.36
CA MET A 1 13.11 -9.20 -0.36
C MET A 1 14.10 -10.23 0.17
N THR A 2 13.95 -10.71 1.41
CA THR A 2 14.88 -11.68 2.02
C THR A 2 14.58 -13.15 1.69
N GLY A 3 13.52 -13.42 0.92
CA GLY A 3 13.14 -14.77 0.50
C GLY A 3 12.23 -14.77 -0.73
N ALA A 4 11.90 -15.97 -1.18
CA ALA A 4 10.99 -16.18 -2.30
C ALA A 4 9.54 -15.81 -1.94
N ASN A 5 8.79 -15.31 -2.92
CA ASN A 5 7.38 -15.02 -2.82
C ASN A 5 6.50 -16.30 -2.90
N GLU A 6 5.17 -16.15 -2.89
CA GLU A 6 4.23 -17.27 -2.92
C GLU A 6 4.38 -18.19 -4.16
N HIS A 7 5.01 -17.67 -5.21
CA HIS A 7 5.27 -18.36 -6.48
C HIS A 7 6.73 -18.79 -6.65
N GLY A 8 7.55 -18.75 -5.59
CA GLY A 8 8.95 -19.20 -5.67
C GLY A 8 9.92 -18.17 -6.26
N TRP A 9 9.53 -16.90 -6.41
CA TRP A 9 10.39 -15.86 -6.96
C TRP A 9 11.05 -15.01 -5.87
N THR A 10 12.37 -14.92 -5.91
CA THR A 10 13.14 -13.97 -5.10
C THR A 10 13.34 -12.68 -5.89
N VAL A 11 12.89 -11.56 -5.33
CA VAL A 11 12.90 -10.26 -6.03
C VAL A 11 13.95 -9.31 -5.46
N THR A 12 14.78 -8.78 -6.36
CA THR A 12 15.71 -7.68 -6.13
C THR A 12 15.21 -6.45 -6.88
N LEU A 13 14.80 -5.42 -6.14
CA LEU A 13 14.34 -4.16 -6.74
C LEU A 13 15.53 -3.28 -7.10
N GLU A 14 15.45 -2.66 -8.27
CA GLU A 14 16.33 -1.57 -8.71
C GLU A 14 15.72 -0.21 -8.33
N SER A 15 14.39 -0.09 -8.38
CA SER A 15 13.67 1.12 -7.99
C SER A 15 12.22 0.82 -7.62
N ALA A 16 11.64 1.59 -6.69
CA ALA A 16 10.22 1.60 -6.41
C ALA A 16 9.76 3.04 -6.11
N HIS A 17 8.89 3.57 -6.96
CA HIS A 17 8.36 4.93 -6.83
C HIS A 17 6.84 4.92 -6.76
N ALA A 18 6.28 5.89 -6.07
CA ALA A 18 4.85 6.16 -6.04
C ALA A 18 4.57 7.66 -6.14
N SER A 19 3.54 8.02 -6.90
CA SER A 19 2.92 9.35 -6.87
C SER A 19 2.04 9.36 -5.63
N MET A 20 2.52 10.02 -4.58
CA MET A 20 1.78 10.21 -3.34
C MET A 20 0.93 11.46 -3.47
N GLY A 21 -0.38 11.32 -3.31
CA GLY A 21 -1.33 12.43 -3.29
C GLY A 21 -1.85 12.69 -1.88
N PRO A 22 -3.09 13.21 -1.77
CA PRO A 22 -3.69 13.51 -0.48
C PRO A 22 -3.71 12.32 0.49
N VAL A 23 -3.37 12.62 1.74
CA VAL A 23 -3.47 11.71 2.89
C VAL A 23 -4.49 12.27 3.84
N ARG A 24 -5.52 11.49 4.18
CA ARG A 24 -6.56 11.90 5.13
C ARG A 24 -6.65 10.93 6.28
N PHE A 25 -6.92 11.45 7.46
CA PHE A 25 -7.08 10.68 8.68
C PHE A 25 -8.51 10.84 9.19
N PHE A 26 -9.09 9.76 9.71
CA PHE A 26 -10.49 9.75 10.12
C PHE A 26 -10.69 9.09 11.50
N GLU A 27 -11.83 9.37 12.12
CA GLU A 27 -12.25 8.78 13.39
C GLU A 27 -12.57 7.27 13.30
N GLY A 28 -13.03 6.83 12.13
CA GLY A 28 -13.57 5.50 11.89
C GLY A 28 -12.51 4.41 12.03
N ARG A 29 -12.78 3.39 12.83
CA ARG A 29 -11.86 2.26 13.02
C ARG A 29 -12.03 1.22 11.93
N VAL A 30 -10.93 0.58 11.54
CA VAL A 30 -10.96 -0.53 10.60
C VAL A 30 -11.65 -1.73 11.24
N LEU A 31 -12.72 -2.22 10.62
CA LEU A 31 -13.43 -3.42 11.07
C LEU A 31 -12.62 -4.66 10.72
N LEU A 32 -11.74 -5.08 11.63
CA LEU A 32 -11.11 -6.39 11.55
C LEU A 32 -12.12 -7.43 12.03
N SER A 33 -12.33 -8.49 11.24
CA SER A 33 -12.99 -9.69 11.74
C SER A 33 -12.14 -10.23 12.89
N ARG A 34 -12.50 -9.90 14.13
CA ARG A 34 -11.97 -10.61 15.30
C ARG A 34 -12.24 -12.08 15.04
N ARG A 35 -11.20 -12.90 14.97
CA ARG A 35 -11.34 -14.37 15.13
C ARG A 35 -12.12 -14.57 16.43
N TRP A 36 -13.42 -14.86 16.33
CA TRP A 36 -14.23 -15.20 17.48
C TRP A 36 -13.59 -16.44 18.10
N ARG A 37 -12.92 -16.22 19.24
CA ARG A 37 -12.30 -17.28 20.05
C ARG A 37 -13.32 -18.00 20.94
N ASP A 38 -14.57 -17.56 20.90
CA ASP A 38 -15.66 -18.09 21.71
C ASP A 38 -16.70 -18.72 20.79
N PHE A 39 -16.42 -19.94 20.35
CA PHE A 39 -17.41 -20.78 19.67
C PHE A 39 -18.44 -21.25 20.70
N ASP A 40 -19.51 -20.49 20.88
CA ASP A 40 -20.63 -20.87 21.73
C ASP A 40 -21.54 -21.86 20.99
N TRP A 41 -21.59 -23.10 21.51
CA TRP A 41 -22.41 -24.19 20.96
C TRP A 41 -23.91 -23.88 20.96
N TYR A 42 -24.37 -22.89 21.74
CA TYR A 42 -25.76 -22.44 21.74
C TYR A 42 -26.18 -21.71 20.45
N THR A 43 -25.23 -21.32 19.58
CA THR A 43 -25.53 -20.70 18.26
C THR A 43 -26.06 -21.68 17.21
N LEU A 44 -25.99 -23.00 17.45
CA LEU A 44 -26.48 -24.04 16.52
C LEU A 44 -27.99 -24.30 16.59
N VAL A 45 -28.69 -23.81 17.63
CA VAL A 45 -30.12 -24.12 17.88
C VAL A 45 -31.04 -22.91 17.69
N GLY A 46 -30.50 -21.70 17.62
CA GLY A 46 -31.25 -20.48 17.31
C GLY A 46 -30.76 -19.91 15.99
N GLY A 47 -31.66 -19.75 15.02
CA GLY A 47 -31.43 -19.13 13.72
C GLY A 47 -30.94 -17.68 13.82
N THR A 48 -29.69 -17.53 14.22
CA THR A 48 -28.97 -16.27 14.24
C THR A 48 -28.57 -16.00 12.80
N ALA A 49 -29.36 -15.15 12.14
CA ALA A 49 -28.89 -14.48 10.93
C ALA A 49 -27.58 -13.78 11.32
N SER A 50 -26.45 -14.34 10.89
CA SER A 50 -25.15 -13.70 11.03
C SER A 50 -25.23 -12.42 10.21
N ALA A 51 -25.50 -11.29 10.86
CA ALA A 51 -25.35 -9.99 10.24
C ALA A 51 -23.90 -9.92 9.75
N HIS A 52 -23.74 -9.71 8.45
CA HIS A 52 -22.42 -9.58 7.83
C HIS A 52 -21.63 -8.52 8.61
N PRO A 53 -20.33 -8.73 8.89
CA PRO A 53 -19.48 -7.70 9.47
C PRO A 53 -19.69 -6.38 8.72
N GLY A 54 -19.95 -5.28 9.43
CA GLY A 54 -20.27 -4.00 8.81
C GLY A 54 -19.23 -3.55 7.78
N HIS A 55 -19.66 -2.73 6.82
CA HIS A 55 -18.71 -2.06 5.92
C HIS A 55 -17.88 -1.05 6.72
N TYR A 56 -16.62 -0.84 6.32
CA TYR A 56 -15.82 0.26 6.85
C TYR A 56 -16.56 1.58 6.63
N VAL A 57 -16.68 2.38 7.68
CA VAL A 57 -17.24 3.73 7.65
C VAL A 57 -16.16 4.67 8.19
N PRO A 58 -15.65 5.62 7.38
CA PRO A 58 -14.55 6.49 7.81
C PRO A 58 -14.96 7.45 8.92
N GLY A 59 -16.21 7.93 8.94
CA GLY A 59 -16.60 9.01 9.85
C GLY A 59 -16.00 10.36 9.43
N ASP A 60 -15.88 11.28 10.38
CA ASP A 60 -15.33 12.62 10.13
C ASP A 60 -13.81 12.59 9.86
N ALA A 61 -13.37 13.45 8.94
CA ALA A 61 -11.94 13.68 8.67
C ALA A 61 -11.34 14.57 9.77
N LEU A 62 -10.31 14.07 10.45
CA LEU A 62 -9.65 14.74 11.57
C LEU A 62 -8.34 15.41 11.17
N ALA A 63 -7.68 14.90 10.12
CA ALA A 63 -6.52 15.56 9.56
C ALA A 63 -6.35 15.32 8.07
N GLU A 64 -5.68 16.24 7.39
CA GLU A 64 -5.32 16.07 5.99
C GLU A 64 -3.98 16.71 5.61
N VAL A 65 -3.28 16.04 4.69
CA VAL A 65 -2.16 16.55 3.90
C VAL A 65 -2.60 16.51 2.45
N LEU A 66 -2.57 17.65 1.74
CA LEU A 66 -3.12 17.77 0.37
C LEU A 66 -2.06 17.87 -0.72
N THR A 67 -0.79 17.75 -0.37
CA THR A 67 0.32 17.80 -1.33
C THR A 67 0.27 16.59 -2.26
N THR A 68 0.89 16.74 -3.43
CA THR A 68 1.07 15.64 -4.37
C THR A 68 2.49 15.67 -4.92
N GLY A 69 3.16 14.52 -4.94
CA GLY A 69 4.53 14.43 -5.43
C GLY A 69 5.01 12.99 -5.53
N THR A 70 6.09 12.80 -6.28
CA THR A 70 6.75 11.50 -6.42
C THR A 70 7.60 11.19 -5.19
N VAL A 71 7.45 9.99 -4.66
CA VAL A 71 8.22 9.45 -3.53
C VAL A 71 9.03 8.24 -3.99
N ASP A 72 10.32 8.23 -3.64
CA ASP A 72 11.18 7.04 -3.71
C ASP A 72 10.96 6.19 -2.44
N LEU A 73 10.38 5.01 -2.61
CA LEU A 73 10.06 4.08 -1.53
C LEU A 73 11.29 3.28 -1.05
N MET A 74 12.40 3.35 -1.79
CA MET A 74 13.66 2.72 -1.43
C MET A 74 14.67 3.70 -0.83
N ALA A 75 14.31 4.99 -0.73
CA ALA A 75 15.17 6.00 -0.13
C ALA A 75 15.52 5.63 1.33
N PRO A 76 16.79 5.81 1.75
CA PRO A 76 17.21 5.49 3.12
C PRO A 76 16.58 6.41 4.17
N ALA A 77 16.12 7.59 3.77
CA ALA A 77 15.43 8.55 4.61
C ALA A 77 13.96 8.71 4.16
N PRO A 78 13.00 8.85 5.07
CA PRO A 78 11.60 9.11 4.71
C PRO A 78 11.44 10.44 3.98
N THR A 79 10.58 10.47 2.96
CA THR A 79 10.14 11.70 2.32
C THR A 79 9.08 12.39 3.17
N VAL A 80 9.25 13.69 3.42
CA VAL A 80 8.23 14.51 4.08
C VAL A 80 7.14 14.85 3.08
N LEU A 81 5.91 14.41 3.34
CA LEU A 81 4.76 14.70 2.49
C LEU A 81 4.23 16.11 2.71
N GLY A 82 4.25 16.61 3.94
CA GLY A 82 3.80 17.95 4.30
C GLY A 82 3.36 18.02 5.76
N GLU A 83 2.90 19.20 6.17
CA GLU A 83 2.26 19.40 7.45
C GLU A 83 0.77 19.09 7.33
N ALA A 84 0.22 18.36 8.30
CA ALA A 84 -1.19 18.02 8.33
C ALA A 84 -1.99 19.15 8.98
N ASN A 85 -3.08 19.58 8.34
CA ASN A 85 -4.12 20.35 9.01
C ASN A 85 -4.90 19.38 9.89
N ALA A 86 -4.69 19.41 11.20
CA ALA A 86 -5.18 18.39 12.12
C ALA A 86 -5.96 19.00 13.30
N VAL A 87 -6.97 18.27 13.78
CA VAL A 87 -7.66 18.53 15.04
C VAL A 87 -7.37 17.44 16.06
N THR A 88 -7.54 17.75 17.35
CA THR A 88 -7.44 16.74 18.42
C THR A 88 -8.58 15.74 18.35
N GLY A 89 -8.36 14.49 18.74
CA GLY A 89 -9.41 13.48 18.81
C GLY A 89 -8.90 12.05 18.71
N ASP A 90 -9.85 11.12 18.59
CA ASP A 90 -9.59 9.70 18.37
C ASP A 90 -9.46 9.39 16.89
N TYR A 91 -8.25 9.09 16.44
CA TYR A 91 -7.98 8.65 15.07
C TYR A 91 -8.13 7.14 15.00
N GLY A 92 -8.79 6.63 13.95
CA GLY A 92 -9.03 5.21 13.72
C GLY A 92 -8.42 4.67 12.43
N SER A 93 -8.32 5.52 11.40
CA SER A 93 -7.89 5.11 10.07
C SER A 93 -7.27 6.24 9.26
N LEU A 94 -6.70 5.84 8.13
CA LEU A 94 -6.13 6.68 7.11
C LEU A 94 -6.64 6.26 5.72
N GLU A 95 -6.80 7.25 4.84
CA GLU A 95 -6.95 7.11 3.40
C GLU A 95 -5.68 7.63 2.72
N LEU A 96 -5.17 6.85 1.76
CA LEU A 96 -4.03 7.23 0.93
C LEU A 96 -4.45 7.32 -0.54
N THR A 97 -4.33 8.51 -1.14
CA THR A 97 -4.54 8.68 -2.58
C THR A 97 -3.22 8.52 -3.32
N LEU A 98 -3.19 7.64 -4.33
CA LEU A 98 -2.07 7.50 -5.26
C LEU A 98 -2.52 7.93 -6.66
N PRO A 99 -2.45 9.23 -7.00
CA PRO A 99 -2.94 9.72 -8.28
C PRO A 99 -1.97 9.34 -9.41
N VAL A 100 -2.51 9.18 -10.61
CA VAL A 100 -1.70 9.05 -11.82
C VAL A 100 -0.74 10.24 -11.93
N ALA A 101 0.55 9.96 -12.12
CA ALA A 101 1.57 11.00 -12.20
C ALA A 101 1.34 11.94 -13.38
N THR A 102 1.56 13.23 -13.13
CA THR A 102 1.54 14.28 -14.17
C THR A 102 2.95 14.85 -14.31
N GLY A 103 3.22 15.59 -15.38
CA GLY A 103 4.51 16.28 -15.54
C GLY A 103 4.85 17.22 -14.36
N THR A 104 3.85 17.71 -13.63
CA THR A 104 4.07 18.53 -12.43
C THR A 104 4.46 17.71 -11.20
N SER A 105 3.82 16.55 -10.99
CA SER A 105 4.09 15.69 -9.81
C SER A 105 5.28 14.74 -10.02
N ASP A 106 5.70 14.53 -11.26
CA ASP A 106 6.80 13.65 -11.67
C ASP A 106 7.66 14.30 -12.77
N ALA A 107 8.33 15.41 -12.43
CA ALA A 107 9.15 16.17 -13.36
C ALA A 107 10.32 15.35 -13.97
N GLN A 108 10.74 14.28 -13.29
CA GLN A 108 11.82 13.39 -13.72
C GLN A 108 11.32 12.20 -14.55
N GLY A 109 10.00 12.02 -14.71
CA GLY A 109 9.41 10.91 -15.45
C GLY A 109 9.68 9.53 -14.83
N LEU A 110 9.90 9.48 -13.51
CA LEU A 110 10.21 8.25 -12.78
C LEU A 110 9.05 7.26 -12.86
N LEU A 111 7.82 7.76 -12.82
CA LEU A 111 6.59 6.97 -12.81
C LEU A 111 6.02 6.75 -14.21
N ASN A 112 6.54 7.44 -15.23
CA ASN A 112 6.12 7.29 -16.63
C ASN A 112 4.59 7.46 -16.83
N GLY A 113 3.98 8.40 -16.10
CA GLY A 113 2.54 8.66 -16.18
C GLY A 113 1.66 7.61 -15.49
N HIS A 114 2.19 6.90 -14.49
CA HIS A 114 1.42 5.98 -13.64
C HIS A 114 1.46 6.40 -12.17
N ALA A 115 0.59 5.82 -11.34
CA ALA A 115 0.58 6.09 -9.90
C ALA A 115 1.74 5.39 -9.17
N VAL A 116 2.11 4.19 -9.61
CA VAL A 116 3.21 3.39 -9.04
C VAL A 116 4.06 2.81 -10.16
N ARG A 117 5.38 2.76 -9.94
CA ARG A 117 6.30 2.00 -10.79
C ARG A 117 7.35 1.27 -9.97
N VAL A 118 7.51 -0.01 -10.25
CA VAL A 118 8.52 -0.90 -9.66
C VAL A 118 9.36 -1.52 -10.76
N ARG A 119 10.68 -1.52 -10.58
CA ARG A 119 11.62 -2.14 -11.52
C ARG A 119 12.59 -3.01 -10.78
N GLY A 120 13.00 -4.11 -11.41
CA GLY A 120 14.00 -4.98 -10.84
C GLY A 120 14.12 -6.31 -11.56
N GLU A 121 14.57 -7.29 -10.79
CA GLU A 121 14.84 -8.63 -11.26
C GLU A 121 14.23 -9.66 -10.29
N ALA A 122 13.59 -10.66 -10.86
CA ALA A 122 13.04 -11.81 -10.15
C ALA A 122 13.77 -13.07 -10.58
N ILE A 123 14.23 -13.87 -9.61
CA ILE A 123 14.88 -15.17 -9.84
C ILE A 123 14.02 -16.25 -9.18
N HIS A 124 13.55 -17.21 -9.96
CA HIS A 124 12.77 -18.33 -9.49
C HIS A 124 13.66 -19.39 -8.84
N THR A 125 13.09 -20.23 -7.96
CA THR A 125 13.81 -21.32 -7.29
C THR A 125 14.40 -22.37 -8.24
N ASP A 126 13.90 -22.47 -9.47
CA ASP A 126 14.45 -23.33 -10.53
C ASP A 126 15.53 -22.65 -11.40
N GLY A 127 15.89 -21.41 -11.09
CA GLY A 127 16.95 -20.65 -11.77
C GLY A 127 16.48 -19.71 -12.88
N ARG A 128 15.19 -19.77 -13.30
CA ARG A 128 14.65 -18.82 -14.29
C ARG A 128 14.72 -17.38 -13.80
N LYS A 129 15.06 -16.46 -14.68
CA LYS A 129 15.23 -15.04 -14.38
C LYS A 129 14.33 -14.15 -15.22
N VAL A 130 13.76 -13.10 -14.62
CA VAL A 130 12.92 -12.11 -15.29
C VAL A 130 13.32 -10.71 -14.84
N ARG A 131 13.75 -9.87 -15.79
CA ARG A 131 13.89 -8.43 -15.57
C ARG A 131 12.58 -7.74 -15.89
N PHE A 132 12.08 -6.89 -15.00
CA PHE A 132 10.72 -6.35 -15.12
C PHE A 132 10.62 -4.84 -14.89
N ASP A 133 9.57 -4.27 -15.48
CA ASP A 133 9.05 -2.91 -15.25
C ASP A 133 7.53 -3.01 -15.04
N GLY A 134 7.13 -3.02 -13.77
CA GLY A 134 5.74 -3.11 -13.35
C GLY A 134 5.20 -1.72 -13.04
N GLN A 135 4.00 -1.42 -13.54
CA GLN A 135 3.32 -0.14 -13.34
C GLN A 135 1.92 -0.42 -12.80
N ALA A 136 1.39 0.46 -11.96
CA ALA A 136 0.03 0.31 -11.45
C ALA A 136 -0.64 1.67 -11.28
N ASP A 137 -1.92 1.71 -11.64
CA ASP A 137 -2.83 2.82 -11.40
C ASP A 137 -4.00 2.32 -10.57
N LEU A 138 -4.51 3.21 -9.72
CA LEU A 138 -5.61 2.91 -8.82
C LEU A 138 -6.82 3.74 -9.24
N PRO A 139 -8.00 3.13 -9.42
CA PRO A 139 -9.22 3.87 -9.77
C PRO A 139 -9.79 4.64 -8.58
N LYS A 140 -9.34 4.35 -7.35
CA LYS A 140 -9.83 4.93 -6.10
C LYS A 140 -8.70 5.01 -5.06
N PRO A 141 -8.85 5.86 -4.03
CA PRO A 141 -7.95 5.86 -2.89
C PRO A 141 -7.92 4.53 -2.15
N ILE A 142 -6.84 4.31 -1.40
CA ILE A 142 -6.69 3.18 -0.49
C ILE A 142 -7.27 3.59 0.86
N GLU A 143 -8.47 3.12 1.14
CA GLU A 143 -9.23 3.46 2.34
C GLU A 143 -9.04 2.42 3.45
N GLY A 144 -9.17 2.85 4.70
CA GLY A 144 -9.15 1.93 5.84
C GLY A 144 -7.77 1.38 6.16
N ILE A 145 -6.71 2.18 5.92
CA ILE A 145 -5.39 1.89 6.47
C ILE A 145 -5.44 2.14 7.97
N ARG A 146 -5.00 1.18 8.79
CA ARG A 146 -5.15 1.29 10.25
C ARG A 146 -4.22 2.36 10.83
N PHE A 147 -4.80 3.30 11.57
CA PHE A 147 -4.07 4.26 12.40
C PHE A 147 -4.93 4.59 13.62
N GLU A 148 -4.75 3.82 14.70
CA GLU A 148 -5.53 3.97 15.91
C GLU A 148 -4.73 4.73 16.97
N ARG A 149 -5.11 5.98 17.26
CA ARG A 149 -4.42 6.82 18.22
C ARG A 149 -5.30 7.98 18.68
N GLU A 150 -5.32 8.25 19.98
CA GLU A 150 -5.79 9.53 20.50
C GLU A 150 -4.68 10.57 20.32
N LEU A 151 -4.99 11.68 19.64
CA LEU A 151 -4.06 12.79 19.42
C LEU A 151 -4.54 14.04 20.13
N GLY A 152 -3.67 14.61 20.97
CA GLY A 152 -3.84 15.90 21.62
C GLY A 152 -3.06 17.00 20.90
N THR A 153 -2.50 17.92 21.67
CA THR A 153 -1.70 19.06 21.15
C THR A 153 -0.21 18.76 21.07
N GLU A 154 0.19 17.51 21.26
CA GLU A 154 1.59 17.09 21.20
C GLU A 154 2.19 17.22 19.79
N ALA A 155 3.47 17.58 19.74
CA ALA A 155 4.22 17.59 18.50
C ALA A 155 4.63 16.18 18.07
N GLY A 156 4.48 15.89 16.78
CA GLY A 156 4.96 14.66 16.18
C GLY A 156 4.51 14.52 14.73
N ARG A 157 4.70 13.33 14.18
CA ARG A 157 4.35 13.03 12.79
C ARG A 157 3.85 11.60 12.65
N ALA A 158 2.89 11.41 11.75
CA ALA A 158 2.56 10.10 11.23
C ALA A 158 3.61 9.68 10.18
N ARG A 159 4.16 8.48 10.33
CA ARG A 159 5.05 7.85 9.35
C ARG A 159 4.33 6.68 8.72
N ILE A 160 4.18 6.74 7.39
CA ILE A 160 3.65 5.65 6.57
C ILE A 160 4.85 4.85 6.04
N THR A 161 4.89 3.56 6.36
CA THR A 161 5.88 2.61 5.82
C THR A 161 5.17 1.69 4.84
N VAL A 162 5.74 1.51 3.65
CA VAL A 162 5.22 0.62 2.61
C VAL A 162 5.99 -0.70 2.64
N ASP A 163 5.28 -1.81 2.79
CA ASP A 163 5.84 -3.15 2.68
C ASP A 163 5.85 -3.63 1.23
N LEU A 164 6.97 -3.37 0.54
CA LEU A 164 7.16 -3.79 -0.85
C LEU A 164 7.14 -5.31 -1.03
N ALA A 165 7.38 -6.10 0.03
CA ALA A 165 7.24 -7.54 -0.06
C ALA A 165 5.78 -7.96 -0.25
N LYS A 166 4.82 -7.22 0.34
CA LYS A 166 3.39 -7.46 0.12
C LYS A 166 2.94 -7.06 -1.28
N TRP A 167 3.48 -5.97 -1.83
CA TRP A 167 3.20 -5.56 -3.21
C TRP A 167 3.59 -6.65 -4.22
N LEU A 168 4.75 -7.28 -4.00
CA LEU A 168 5.35 -8.24 -4.94
C LEU A 168 5.08 -9.71 -4.57
N GLY A 169 4.47 -9.94 -3.40
CA GLY A 169 4.32 -11.27 -2.79
C GLY A 169 3.47 -12.24 -3.60
N ARG A 170 2.50 -11.71 -4.34
CA ARG A 170 1.53 -12.49 -5.15
C ARG A 170 1.83 -12.48 -6.65
N ILE A 171 2.93 -11.85 -7.07
CA ILE A 171 3.27 -11.75 -8.48
C ILE A 171 3.91 -13.06 -8.96
N ASP A 172 3.27 -13.71 -9.93
CA ASP A 172 3.92 -14.78 -10.68
C ASP A 172 4.66 -14.18 -11.88
N PHE A 173 5.99 -14.07 -11.77
CA PHE A 173 6.83 -13.47 -12.80
C PHE A 173 6.94 -14.33 -14.07
N SER A 174 6.50 -15.59 -14.04
CA SER A 174 6.38 -16.39 -15.27
C SER A 174 5.33 -15.83 -16.25
N THR A 175 4.43 -14.98 -15.77
CA THR A 175 3.36 -14.35 -16.56
C THR A 175 3.74 -12.97 -17.12
N VAL A 176 4.93 -12.47 -16.79
CA VAL A 176 5.44 -11.18 -17.27
C VAL A 176 5.92 -11.29 -18.72
N GLY A 177 6.51 -12.42 -19.08
CA GLY A 177 6.96 -12.70 -20.44
C GLY A 177 7.98 -13.85 -20.46
N SER A 178 8.90 -13.84 -21.41
CA SER A 178 9.87 -14.92 -21.58
C SER A 178 10.99 -14.82 -20.55
N PRO A 179 11.25 -15.88 -19.77
CA PRO A 179 12.37 -15.90 -18.82
C PRO A 179 13.72 -15.91 -19.56
N ASP A 180 14.77 -15.60 -18.82
CA ASP A 180 16.18 -15.68 -19.23
C ASP A 180 16.52 -14.80 -20.43
N THR A 181 15.85 -13.65 -20.51
CA THR A 181 16.19 -12.56 -21.42
C THR A 181 16.86 -11.43 -20.66
N ASP A 182 17.85 -10.78 -21.27
CA ASP A 182 18.48 -9.57 -20.71
C ASP A 182 17.62 -8.32 -20.88
N THR A 183 16.46 -8.45 -21.53
CA THR A 183 15.53 -7.36 -21.80
C THR A 183 14.61 -7.13 -20.61
N VAL A 184 14.41 -5.86 -20.24
CA VAL A 184 13.40 -5.47 -19.25
C VAL A 184 12.00 -5.61 -19.87
N GLN A 185 11.14 -6.37 -19.22
CA GLN A 185 9.80 -6.67 -19.70
C GLN A 185 8.73 -5.93 -18.90
N THR A 186 7.82 -5.26 -19.60
CA THR A 186 6.64 -4.63 -18.98
C THR A 186 5.59 -5.69 -18.66
N PHE A 187 4.81 -5.48 -17.60
CA PHE A 187 3.68 -6.36 -17.32
C PHE A 187 2.62 -6.23 -18.42
N PRO A 188 2.22 -7.34 -19.09
CA PRO A 188 1.17 -7.25 -20.11
C PRO A 188 -0.13 -6.76 -19.48
N ALA A 189 -0.88 -5.92 -20.20
CA ALA A 189 -2.15 -5.39 -19.72
C ALA A 189 -3.12 -6.54 -19.35
N ALA A 190 -3.80 -6.40 -18.21
CA ALA A 190 -4.71 -7.41 -17.65
C ALA A 190 -4.07 -8.79 -17.36
N SER A 191 -2.74 -8.92 -17.42
CA SER A 191 -2.03 -10.14 -17.01
C SER A 191 -2.22 -10.44 -15.52
N GLN A 192 -1.94 -11.69 -15.13
CA GLN A 192 -1.91 -12.08 -13.72
C GLN A 192 -0.90 -11.23 -12.94
N ALA A 193 0.31 -11.00 -13.47
CA ALA A 193 1.31 -10.14 -12.83
C ALA A 193 0.81 -8.70 -12.62
N GLN A 194 0.16 -8.11 -13.63
CA GLN A 194 -0.43 -6.77 -13.51
C GLN A 194 -1.50 -6.72 -12.43
N ASN A 195 -2.44 -7.67 -12.45
CA ASN A 195 -3.53 -7.73 -11.47
C ASN A 195 -3.01 -8.00 -10.05
N ALA A 196 -1.97 -8.82 -9.92
CA ALA A 196 -1.33 -9.10 -8.64
C ALA A 196 -0.63 -7.87 -8.07
N LEU A 197 0.07 -7.09 -8.89
CA LEU A 197 0.67 -5.82 -8.47
C LEU A 197 -0.39 -4.84 -7.98
N VAL A 198 -1.45 -4.61 -8.77
CA VAL A 198 -2.55 -3.71 -8.37
C VAL A 198 -3.14 -4.14 -7.04
N ARG A 199 -3.46 -5.43 -6.86
CA ARG A 199 -3.99 -5.96 -5.59
C ARG A 199 -3.01 -5.80 -4.42
N GLY A 200 -1.71 -5.94 -4.67
CA GLY A 200 -0.68 -5.74 -3.66
C GLY A 200 -0.59 -4.28 -3.22
N VAL A 201 -0.71 -3.34 -4.17
CA VAL A 201 -0.76 -1.89 -3.89
C VAL A 201 -2.06 -1.53 -3.17
N GLU A 202 -3.21 -2.14 -3.50
CA GLU A 202 -4.49 -1.93 -2.82
C GLU A 202 -4.56 -2.52 -1.40
N ASP A 203 -3.68 -3.47 -1.07
CA ASP A 203 -3.72 -4.18 0.21
C ASP A 203 -3.39 -3.22 1.36
N THR A 204 -4.39 -2.86 2.17
CA THR A 204 -4.23 -1.94 3.30
C THR A 204 -3.19 -2.43 4.31
N SER A 205 -2.93 -3.74 4.37
CA SER A 205 -1.90 -4.30 5.25
C SER A 205 -0.47 -4.03 4.74
N ALA A 206 -0.29 -3.61 3.48
CA ALA A 206 0.98 -3.15 2.95
C ALA A 206 1.41 -1.79 3.50
N TYR A 207 0.52 -1.09 4.20
CA TYR A 207 0.79 0.24 4.77
C TYR A 207 0.78 0.15 6.29
N VAL A 208 1.93 0.43 6.89
CA VAL A 208 2.10 0.48 8.35
C VAL A 208 2.24 1.94 8.76
N VAL A 209 1.26 2.45 9.50
CA VAL A 209 1.27 3.82 10.00
C VAL A 209 1.69 3.83 11.45
N THR A 210 2.71 4.62 11.78
CA THR A 210 3.23 4.78 13.14
C THR A 210 3.29 6.25 13.51
N TRP A 211 3.10 6.57 14.79
CA TRP A 211 3.36 7.90 15.30
C TRP A 211 4.81 8.00 15.79
N VAL A 212 5.47 9.10 15.42
CA VAL A 212 6.80 9.45 15.93
C VAL A 212 6.67 10.71 16.78
N GLU A 213 6.92 10.57 18.08
CA GLU A 213 6.95 11.67 19.04
C GLU A 213 8.15 12.57 18.77
N GLY A 214 7.96 13.90 18.89
CA GLY A 214 9.04 14.86 18.86
C GLY A 214 9.73 14.98 17.50
N GLY A 215 9.48 16.09 16.80
CA GLY A 215 10.24 16.45 15.62
C GLY A 215 9.85 17.83 15.10
N ALA A 216 10.86 18.65 14.78
CA ALA A 216 10.71 19.64 13.73
C ALA A 216 10.53 18.89 12.37
N PRO A 217 9.92 19.53 11.36
CA PRO A 217 9.75 18.94 10.03
C PRO A 217 11.06 18.39 9.45
#